data_AF-A0A356R0C7-F1
#
_entry.id   AF-A0A356R0C7-F1
#
_cell.length_a   1.000
_cell.length_b   1.000
_cell.length_c   1.000
_cell.angle_alpha   90.00
_cell.angle_beta   90.00
_cell.angle_gamma   90.00
#
_symmetry.space_group_name_H-M   'P 1'
#
loop_
_entity.id
_entity.type
_entity.pdbx_description
1 polymer ?
#
loop_
_entity_poly.entity_id
_entity_poly.type
_entity_poly.pdbx_seq_one_letter_code
_entity_poly.pdbx_strand_id
1 'polypeptide(L)'
;MSHVFPRHTKSMPPLVLSGEGCYLFDASGKRYFDGSGGAAVSCLGHGDPEVIEAVKTQVEKLAFAHTGFFTSEPAEKLADLLIANAPGDLDRVLFVSGGSEANEAAI
;
A
#
# COMPACT_ATOMS: atom_id res chain seq x y z
N MET A 1 8.27 -26.70 -7.72
CA MET A 1 9.20 -25.97 -6.83
C MET A 1 8.84 -24.50 -6.88
N SER A 2 9.04 -23.73 -5.80
CA SER A 2 8.88 -22.27 -5.85
C SER A 2 9.95 -21.66 -6.75
N HIS A 3 9.55 -20.70 -7.59
CA HIS A 3 10.47 -19.85 -8.35
C HIS A 3 10.73 -18.50 -7.68
N VAL A 4 10.12 -18.27 -6.51
CA VAL A 4 10.35 -17.07 -5.69
C VAL A 4 11.65 -17.25 -4.89
N PHE A 5 12.54 -16.25 -4.94
CA PHE A 5 13.72 -16.17 -4.08
C PHE A 5 13.30 -15.72 -2.67
N PRO A 6 13.35 -16.59 -1.64
CA PRO A 6 12.84 -16.26 -0.32
C PRO A 6 13.83 -15.36 0.44
N ARG A 7 13.31 -14.54 1.36
CA ARG A 7 14.15 -13.74 2.28
C ARG A 7 14.95 -14.61 3.26
N HIS A 8 14.49 -15.84 3.53
CA HIS A 8 15.14 -16.77 4.44
C HIS A 8 15.60 -18.02 3.69
N THR A 9 16.82 -18.49 3.93
CA THR A 9 17.45 -19.58 3.16
C THR A 9 17.14 -20.97 3.70
N LYS A 10 16.58 -21.09 4.92
CA LYS A 10 16.38 -22.38 5.60
C LYS A 10 14.92 -22.77 5.81
N SER A 11 13.98 -21.89 5.48
CA SER A 11 12.55 -22.15 5.68
C SER A 11 11.73 -21.46 4.61
N MET A 12 10.70 -22.16 4.14
CA MET A 12 9.70 -21.58 3.27
C MET A 12 8.57 -20.98 4.12
N PRO A 13 8.11 -19.76 3.83
CA PRO A 13 6.94 -19.21 4.50
C PRO A 13 5.66 -19.97 4.06
N PRO A 14 4.58 -19.94 4.87
CA PRO A 14 3.26 -20.39 4.44
C PRO A 14 2.79 -19.63 3.18
N LEU A 15 2.08 -20.33 2.30
CA LEU A 15 1.44 -19.71 1.14
C LEU A 15 0.09 -19.12 1.56
N VAL A 16 -0.01 -17.80 1.63
CA VAL A 16 -1.26 -17.07 1.88
C VAL A 16 -2.08 -17.02 0.60
N LEU A 17 -3.38 -17.33 0.68
CA LEU A 17 -4.33 -17.34 -0.45
C LEU A 17 -5.30 -16.16 -0.43
N SER A 18 -5.70 -15.71 0.76
CA SER A 18 -6.64 -14.61 0.92
C SER A 18 -6.46 -13.89 2.25
N GLY A 19 -7.04 -12.70 2.35
CA GLY A 19 -7.19 -11.96 3.59
C GLY A 19 -8.57 -11.32 3.66
N GLU A 20 -9.11 -11.22 4.88
CA GLU A 20 -10.41 -10.60 5.16
C GLU A 20 -10.34 -9.92 6.53
N GLY A 21 -10.61 -8.61 6.56
CA GLY A 21 -10.49 -7.81 7.77
C GLY A 21 -9.09 -7.96 8.38
N CYS A 22 -9.01 -8.33 9.65
CA CYS A 22 -7.73 -8.54 10.35
C CYS A 22 -7.16 -9.97 10.23
N TYR A 23 -7.59 -10.76 9.24
CA TYR A 23 -7.16 -12.15 9.09
C TYR A 23 -6.51 -12.44 7.74
N LEU A 24 -5.55 -13.37 7.75
CA LEU A 24 -4.98 -14.04 6.58
C LEU A 24 -5.30 -15.54 6.62
N PHE A 25 -5.47 -16.14 5.46
CA PHE A 25 -5.77 -17.57 5.29
C PHE A 25 -4.72 -18.21 4.39
N ASP A 26 -4.05 -19.24 4.89
CA ASP A 26 -3.07 -19.99 4.10
C ASP A 26 -3.69 -21.15 3.31
N ALA A 27 -2.88 -21.77 2.44
CA ALA A 27 -3.28 -22.89 1.61
C ALA A 27 -3.64 -24.17 2.38
N SER A 28 -3.34 -24.25 3.68
CA SER A 28 -3.79 -25.34 4.56
C SER A 28 -5.13 -25.06 5.24
N GLY A 29 -5.68 -23.85 5.05
CA GLY A 29 -6.88 -23.36 5.73
C GLY A 29 -6.61 -22.77 7.11
N LYS A 30 -5.33 -22.59 7.50
CA LYS A 30 -5.00 -21.96 8.77
C LYS A 30 -5.27 -20.46 8.70
N ARG A 31 -6.00 -19.97 9.71
CA ARG A 31 -6.30 -18.55 9.91
C ARG A 31 -5.24 -17.91 10.81
N TYR A 32 -4.72 -16.77 10.38
CA TYR A 32 -3.75 -15.96 11.11
C TYR A 32 -4.39 -14.63 11.47
N PHE A 33 -4.42 -14.29 12.76
CA PHE A 33 -4.77 -12.94 13.18
C PHE A 33 -3.59 -12.01 12.91
N ASP A 34 -3.83 -11.01 12.07
CA ASP A 34 -2.86 -9.98 11.74
C ASP A 34 -2.94 -8.83 12.76
N GLY A 35 -2.39 -9.08 13.94
CA GLY A 35 -2.41 -8.12 15.05
C GLY A 35 -1.51 -6.89 14.84
N SER A 36 -0.65 -6.90 13.82
CA SER A 36 0.29 -5.80 13.53
C SER A 36 0.02 -5.10 12.19
N GLY A 37 -1.00 -5.53 11.42
CA GLY A 37 -1.22 -5.05 10.05
C GLY A 37 -0.04 -5.35 9.13
N GLY A 38 0.57 -6.53 9.30
CA GLY A 38 1.84 -6.91 8.68
C GLY A 38 2.99 -6.12 9.30
N ALA A 39 3.67 -5.32 8.50
CA ALA A 39 4.67 -4.36 8.96
C ALA A 39 4.05 -2.97 9.21
N ALA A 40 2.89 -2.93 9.89
CA ALA A 40 2.07 -1.73 10.11
C ALA A 40 1.55 -1.06 8.82
N VAL A 41 1.25 -1.86 7.79
CA VAL A 41 0.78 -1.38 6.48
C VAL A 41 -0.74 -1.51 6.34
N SER A 42 -1.30 -2.66 6.67
CA SER A 42 -2.73 -2.97 6.46
C SER A 42 -3.62 -2.42 7.57
N CYS A 43 -3.62 -1.10 7.78
CA CYS A 43 -4.36 -0.45 8.86
C CYS A 43 -5.90 -0.57 8.73
N LEU A 44 -6.41 -0.67 7.51
CA LEU A 44 -7.83 -0.93 7.21
C LEU A 44 -8.19 -2.43 7.19
N GLY A 45 -7.20 -3.31 7.42
CA GLY A 45 -7.33 -4.74 7.18
C GLY A 45 -7.20 -5.11 5.70
N HIS A 46 -7.57 -6.34 5.39
CA HIS A 46 -7.45 -6.96 4.07
C HIS A 46 -8.83 -7.05 3.39
N GLY A 47 -8.89 -6.75 2.09
CA GLY A 47 -10.10 -6.93 1.30
C GLY A 47 -11.15 -5.82 1.43
N ASP A 48 -10.74 -4.58 1.75
CA ASP A 48 -11.65 -3.45 1.84
C ASP A 48 -12.32 -3.16 0.47
N PRO A 49 -13.67 -3.23 0.36
CA PRO A 49 -14.36 -3.11 -0.91
C PRO A 49 -14.29 -1.70 -1.50
N GLU A 50 -14.21 -0.66 -0.66
CA GLU A 50 -14.10 0.74 -1.12
C GLU A 50 -12.74 0.98 -1.77
N VAL A 51 -11.66 0.50 -1.14
CA VAL A 51 -10.29 0.60 -1.70
C VAL A 51 -10.18 -0.17 -3.00
N ILE A 52 -10.73 -1.39 -3.06
CA ILE A 52 -10.70 -2.23 -4.27
C ILE A 52 -11.39 -1.53 -5.44
N GLU A 53 -12.60 -1.00 -5.25
CA GLU A 53 -13.32 -0.32 -6.32
C GLU A 53 -12.64 0.99 -6.74
N ALA A 54 -12.06 1.75 -5.80
CA ALA A 54 -11.30 2.96 -6.11
C ALA A 54 -10.08 2.66 -7.00
N VAL A 55 -9.31 1.60 -6.67
CA VAL A 55 -8.16 1.16 -7.49
C VAL A 55 -8.60 0.70 -8.88
N LYS A 56 -9.63 -0.15 -8.97
CA LYS A 56 -10.16 -0.62 -10.26
C LYS A 56 -10.59 0.54 -11.15
N THR A 57 -11.39 1.46 -10.61
CA THR A 57 -11.89 2.63 -11.33
C THR A 57 -10.73 3.49 -11.87
N GLN A 58 -9.71 3.72 -11.04
CA GLN A 58 -8.58 4.54 -11.45
C GLN A 58 -7.74 3.85 -12.53
N VAL A 59 -7.48 2.55 -12.41
CA VAL A 59 -6.69 1.82 -13.42
C VAL A 59 -7.40 1.75 -14.77
N GLU A 60 -8.74 1.61 -14.78
CA GLU A 60 -9.55 1.67 -16.00
C GLU A 60 -9.49 3.07 -16.66
N LYS A 61 -9.47 4.14 -15.86
CA LYS A 61 -9.44 5.52 -16.35
C LYS A 61 -8.03 5.95 -16.81
N LEU A 62 -7.02 5.70 -15.99
CA LEU A 62 -5.62 6.09 -16.20
C LEU A 62 -4.70 5.32 -15.23
N ALA A 63 -3.98 4.33 -15.75
CA ALA A 63 -3.05 3.53 -14.96
C ALA A 63 -1.74 4.26 -14.59
N PHE A 64 -1.25 5.15 -15.46
CA PHE A 64 0.02 5.84 -15.23
C PHE A 64 0.14 7.15 -16.02
N ALA A 65 0.67 8.18 -15.38
CA ALA A 65 1.17 9.40 -16.00
C ALA A 65 2.46 9.82 -15.27
N HIS A 66 3.51 10.13 -16.04
CA HIS A 66 4.81 10.44 -15.46
C HIS A 66 4.82 11.84 -14.81
N THR A 67 5.19 11.92 -13.54
CA THR A 67 5.08 13.13 -12.69
C THR A 67 5.97 14.29 -13.13
N GLY A 68 7.03 14.03 -13.89
CA GLY A 68 7.85 15.07 -14.51
C GLY A 68 7.15 15.85 -15.64
N PHE A 69 6.01 15.37 -16.14
CA PHE A 69 5.29 15.99 -17.25
C PHE A 69 3.81 16.29 -16.93
N PHE A 70 3.20 15.52 -16.04
CA PHE A 70 1.77 15.61 -15.75
C PHE A 70 1.49 15.46 -14.26
N THR A 71 0.40 16.09 -13.81
CA THR A 71 -0.27 15.74 -12.54
C THR A 71 -1.48 14.85 -12.81
N SER A 72 -2.18 14.41 -11.75
CA SER A 72 -3.39 13.61 -11.84
C SER A 72 -4.40 13.97 -10.77
N GLU A 73 -5.69 13.80 -11.07
CA GLU A 73 -6.79 14.07 -10.12
C GLU A 73 -6.61 13.35 -8.77
N PRO A 74 -6.19 12.06 -8.69
CA PRO A 74 -5.91 11.42 -7.41
C PRO A 74 -4.75 12.06 -6.64
N ALA A 75 -3.69 12.48 -7.33
CA ALA A 75 -2.53 13.12 -6.68
C ALA A 75 -2.89 14.49 -6.07
N GLU A 76 -3.64 15.32 -6.82
CA GLU A 76 -4.11 16.63 -6.33
C GLU A 76 -5.04 16.46 -5.12
N LYS A 77 -6.02 15.55 -5.20
CA LYS A 77 -6.95 15.28 -4.09
C LYS A 77 -6.25 14.74 -2.85
N LEU A 78 -5.25 13.86 -3.03
CA LEU A 78 -4.46 13.34 -1.91
C LEU A 78 -3.59 14.44 -1.29
N ALA A 79 -3.02 15.33 -2.10
CA ALA A 79 -2.26 16.47 -1.60
C ALA A 79 -3.15 17.39 -0.75
N ASP A 80 -4.34 17.74 -1.24
CA ASP A 80 -5.32 18.55 -0.48
C ASP A 80 -5.66 17.91 0.87
N LEU A 81 -5.93 16.60 0.88
CA LEU A 81 -6.25 15.86 2.10
C LEU A 81 -5.09 15.88 3.10
N LEU A 82 -3.86 15.68 2.62
CA LEU A 82 -2.67 15.64 3.47
C LEU A 82 -2.37 17.03 4.07
N ILE A 83 -2.42 18.08 3.26
CA ILE A 83 -2.17 19.46 3.72
C ILE A 83 -3.24 19.91 4.72
N ALA A 84 -4.51 19.56 4.51
CA ALA A 84 -5.58 19.88 5.46
C ALA A 84 -5.37 19.25 6.86
N ASN A 85 -4.56 18.20 6.97
CA ASN A 85 -4.24 17.51 8.22
C ASN A 85 -2.77 17.62 8.63
N ALA A 86 -1.97 18.42 7.91
CA ALA A 86 -0.54 18.54 8.17
C ALA A 86 -0.27 19.42 9.40
N PRO A 87 0.78 19.12 10.19
CA PRO A 87 1.16 19.95 11.32
C PRO A 87 1.88 21.23 10.89
N GLY A 88 1.67 22.31 11.63
CA GLY A 88 2.38 23.58 11.43
C GLY A 88 2.06 24.22 10.08
N ASP A 89 3.10 24.66 9.38
CA ASP A 89 2.98 25.44 8.14
C ASP A 89 3.31 24.62 6.88
N LEU A 90 3.23 23.28 6.95
CA LEU A 90 3.45 22.42 5.79
C LEU A 90 2.32 22.61 4.77
N ASP A 91 2.66 23.08 3.56
CA ASP A 91 1.71 23.46 2.51
C ASP A 91 1.90 22.72 1.17
N ARG A 92 2.91 21.85 1.06
CA ARG A 92 3.19 21.03 -0.15
C ARG A 92 3.52 19.59 0.16
N VAL A 93 3.22 18.71 -0.80
CA VAL A 93 3.48 17.27 -0.73
C VAL A 93 4.35 16.83 -1.91
N LEU A 94 5.38 16.03 -1.63
CA LEU A 94 6.11 15.25 -2.61
C LEU A 94 5.72 13.78 -2.47
N PHE A 95 5.24 13.16 -3.55
CA PHE A 95 4.88 11.74 -3.57
C PHE A 95 6.03 10.88 -4.07
N VAL A 96 6.29 9.78 -3.37
CA VAL A 96 7.30 8.76 -3.67
C VAL A 96 6.73 7.38 -3.36
N SER A 97 7.44 6.31 -3.72
CA SER A 97 6.91 4.94 -3.68
C SER A 97 7.11 4.25 -2.32
N GLY A 98 7.98 4.77 -1.46
CA GLY A 98 8.23 4.15 -0.15
C GLY A 98 8.96 5.06 0.84
N GLY A 99 9.00 4.60 2.09
CA GLY A 99 9.56 5.37 3.20
C GLY A 99 11.05 5.71 3.06
N SER A 100 11.86 4.83 2.45
CA SER A 100 13.27 5.15 2.20
C SER A 100 13.44 6.30 1.20
N GLU A 101 12.67 6.33 0.11
CA GLU A 101 12.69 7.45 -0.84
C GLU A 101 12.21 8.75 -0.19
N ALA A 102 11.21 8.67 0.70
CA ALA A 102 10.72 9.83 1.45
C ALA A 102 11.78 10.38 2.41
N ASN A 103 12.51 9.49 3.08
CA ASN A 103 13.58 9.88 3.99
C ASN A 103 14.75 10.55 3.24
N GLU A 104 15.17 9.99 2.11
CA GLU A 104 16.24 10.59 1.30
C GLU A 104 15.81 11.91 0.65
N ALA A 105 14.54 12.06 0.27
CA ALA A 105 14.03 13.33 -0.27
C ALA A 105 13.91 14.45 0.78
N ALA A 106 13.87 14.09 2.07
CA ALA A 106 13.75 15.04 3.17
C ALA A 106 15.10 15.61 3.66
N ILE A 107 16.21 14.97 3.31
CA ILE A 107 17.59 15.34 3.72
C ILE A 107 18.24 16.21 2.63
#